data_AF-A0AAV4N0C1-F1
#
_entry.id   AF-A0AAV4N0C1-F1
#
_cell.length_a   1.000
_cell.length_b   1.000
_cell.length_c   1.000
_cell.angle_alpha   90.00
_cell.angle_beta   90.00
_cell.angle_gamma   90.00
#
_symmetry.space_group_name_H-M   'P 1'
#
loop_
_entity.id
_entity.type
_entity.pdbx_description
1 polymer ?
#
loop_
_entity_poly.entity_id
_entity_poly.type
_entity_poly.pdbx_seq_one_letter_code
_entity_poly.pdbx_strand_id
1 'polypeptide(L)'
;MLLCGCSIVCSTIAEVAKMYNLIVVSYGSSSQHCRTGKDSPPFFRTHPSATIHNPTRIKLFQKFRWSKIAIIQEAEEVFLSTAEDLETRCKEVGIEVSSPPEFSRQDARIIVGMFYVAAARKVLCEAYWHKMYGRHYVWFLIGWYEDDWYLLKDKSHNCTAQQMKEAAEGHLTTEALMLNQGPEPTISGMTSGQFIERYEEELRKYNFIGRRPEGYQEAPLAYDAIWAIALAFNKTISQLKTHNQTIEEFNYSNNQVSKQLYMAMNSTQFLGVSGYVAFSSKGDRIAWTQIEQMIDGNYTLLGYYDTQTDNLTWLRKEKWADGRPPVDRTIVKKVLRTVNFGLFVSMTTVSGIGIVWALFMLIFNTAFRHARCVALSHPMCNNIMLIGIISCLLCACLLGVDGQFVDEETFTHLCQVRAWLLTVGLLILWSDVFKNLESS
;
A
#
# COMPACT_ATOMS: atom_id res chain seq x y z
N MET A 1 -14.71 33.43 -22.66
CA MET A 1 -14.18 32.35 -21.79
C MET A 1 -14.06 32.88 -20.38
N LEU A 2 -14.13 32.02 -19.37
CA LEU A 2 -13.87 32.36 -17.97
C LEU A 2 -12.62 31.63 -17.49
N LEU A 3 -11.78 32.32 -16.71
CA LEU A 3 -10.62 31.74 -16.05
C LEU A 3 -10.92 31.58 -14.56
N CYS A 4 -10.61 30.43 -13.98
CA CYS A 4 -10.83 30.16 -12.56
C CYS A 4 -9.65 29.40 -11.94
N GLY A 5 -9.36 29.70 -10.68
CA GLY A 5 -8.28 29.07 -9.90
C GLY A 5 -8.79 27.86 -9.11
N CYS A 6 -9.26 28.10 -7.89
CA CYS A 6 -9.62 27.06 -6.92
C CYS A 6 -10.79 26.17 -7.36
N SER A 7 -10.72 24.89 -6.99
CA SER A 7 -11.70 23.85 -7.33
C SER A 7 -13.15 24.23 -6.99
N ILE A 8 -13.41 24.72 -5.77
CA ILE A 8 -14.77 25.06 -5.30
C ILE A 8 -15.41 26.14 -6.20
N VAL A 9 -14.65 27.18 -6.53
CA VAL A 9 -15.13 28.29 -7.37
C VAL A 9 -15.31 27.81 -8.82
N CYS A 10 -14.36 27.02 -9.33
CA CYS A 10 -14.43 26.47 -10.67
C CYS A 10 -15.66 25.57 -10.87
N SER A 11 -16.01 24.72 -9.90
CA SER A 11 -17.20 23.86 -9.98
C SER A 11 -18.47 24.69 -10.13
N THR A 12 -18.67 25.69 -9.29
CA THR A 12 -19.84 26.58 -9.35
C THR A 12 -19.89 27.37 -10.66
N ILE A 13 -18.75 27.93 -11.10
CA ILE A 13 -18.69 28.70 -12.36
C ILE A 13 -18.98 27.79 -13.56
N ALA A 14 -18.42 26.58 -13.59
CA ALA A 14 -18.62 25.64 -14.69
C ALA A 14 -20.10 25.25 -14.85
N GLU A 15 -20.80 24.98 -13.75
CA GLU A 15 -22.23 24.67 -13.78
C GLU A 15 -23.10 25.79 -14.33
N VAL A 16 -22.76 27.05 -14.05
CA VAL A 16 -23.51 28.22 -14.55
C VAL A 16 -23.09 28.59 -15.98
N ALA A 17 -21.82 28.43 -16.33
CA ALA A 17 -21.26 28.84 -17.62
C ALA A 17 -21.96 28.15 -18.81
N LYS A 18 -22.43 26.91 -18.64
CA LYS A 18 -23.20 26.18 -19.67
C LYS A 18 -24.48 26.91 -20.07
N MET A 19 -25.13 27.63 -19.15
CA MET A 19 -26.36 28.39 -19.42
C MET A 19 -26.12 29.60 -20.32
N TYR A 20 -24.87 30.07 -20.40
CA TYR A 20 -24.44 31.23 -21.19
C TYR A 20 -23.56 30.84 -22.39
N ASN A 21 -23.50 29.54 -22.74
CA ASN A 21 -22.61 29.01 -23.77
C ASN A 21 -21.13 29.46 -23.58
N LEU A 22 -20.67 29.57 -22.34
CA LEU A 22 -19.30 29.99 -22.01
C LEU A 22 -18.40 28.80 -21.71
N ILE A 23 -17.18 28.85 -22.24
CA ILE A 23 -16.11 27.89 -21.92
C ILE A 23 -15.35 28.37 -20.69
N VAL A 24 -15.11 27.45 -19.75
CA VAL A 24 -14.31 27.69 -18.54
C VAL A 24 -12.96 27.02 -18.69
N VAL A 25 -11.88 27.75 -18.40
CA VAL A 25 -10.52 27.23 -18.37
C VAL A 25 -9.95 27.42 -16.97
N SER A 26 -9.63 26.32 -16.29
CA SER A 26 -9.00 26.39 -14.98
C SER A 26 -7.49 26.20 -15.04
N TYR A 27 -6.76 26.98 -14.26
CA TYR A 27 -5.32 26.83 -14.09
C TYR A 27 -4.92 26.20 -12.73
N GLY A 28 -5.89 25.93 -11.85
CA GLY A 28 -5.61 25.43 -10.48
C GLY A 28 -6.60 24.40 -9.94
N SER A 29 -7.68 24.06 -10.67
CA SER A 29 -8.69 23.11 -10.18
C SER A 29 -8.25 21.66 -10.42
N SER A 30 -8.11 20.92 -9.33
CA SER A 30 -7.76 19.49 -9.33
C SER A 30 -8.98 18.57 -9.07
N SER A 31 -10.14 19.13 -8.70
CA SER A 31 -11.36 18.37 -8.38
C SER A 31 -11.93 17.59 -9.57
N GLN A 32 -12.59 16.48 -9.28
CA GLN A 32 -13.30 15.66 -10.26
C GLN A 32 -14.78 16.04 -10.41
N HIS A 33 -15.30 16.94 -9.57
CA HIS A 33 -16.72 17.30 -9.54
C HIS A 33 -17.23 17.92 -10.85
N CYS A 34 -16.38 18.68 -11.55
CA CYS A 34 -16.70 19.29 -12.86
C CYS A 34 -17.00 18.26 -13.98
N ARG A 35 -16.95 16.96 -13.69
CA ARG A 35 -16.91 15.84 -14.66
C ARG A 35 -18.19 15.01 -14.78
N THR A 36 -19.14 15.10 -13.85
CA THR A 36 -20.24 14.12 -13.78
C THR A 36 -21.47 14.55 -14.59
N GLY A 37 -21.69 13.93 -15.76
CA GLY A 37 -22.98 13.96 -16.45
C GLY A 37 -22.92 13.86 -17.98
N LYS A 38 -24.07 13.63 -18.61
CA LYS A 38 -24.26 13.74 -20.07
C LYS A 38 -24.23 15.20 -20.55
N ASP A 39 -24.43 16.14 -19.62
CA ASP A 39 -24.49 17.59 -19.80
C ASP A 39 -23.31 18.31 -19.14
N SER A 40 -22.12 17.68 -19.12
CA SER A 40 -20.92 18.27 -18.53
C SER A 40 -20.61 19.62 -19.21
N PRO A 41 -20.31 20.66 -18.40
CA PRO A 41 -20.05 21.99 -18.95
C PRO A 41 -18.78 22.00 -19.81
N PRO A 42 -18.66 22.91 -20.79
CA PRO A 42 -17.46 23.06 -21.59
C PRO A 42 -16.31 23.60 -20.72
N PHE A 43 -15.59 22.66 -20.11
CA PHE A 43 -14.54 22.91 -19.13
C PHE A 43 -13.22 22.32 -19.60
N PHE A 44 -12.14 23.11 -19.50
CA PHE A 44 -10.77 22.68 -19.72
C PHE A 44 -9.92 23.06 -18.51
N ARG A 45 -8.83 22.34 -18.27
CA ARG A 45 -7.87 22.73 -17.24
C ARG A 45 -6.44 22.41 -17.63
N THR A 46 -5.53 23.34 -17.35
CA THR A 46 -4.08 23.11 -17.44
C THR A 46 -3.54 22.48 -16.17
N HIS A 47 -4.25 22.57 -15.04
CA HIS A 47 -3.93 21.80 -13.86
C HIS A 47 -4.34 20.32 -14.04
N PRO A 48 -3.44 19.36 -13.82
CA PRO A 48 -3.80 17.94 -13.86
C PRO A 48 -4.84 17.57 -12.78
N SER A 49 -5.68 16.57 -13.07
CA SER A 49 -6.63 16.02 -12.08
C SER A 49 -5.87 15.35 -10.93
N ALA A 50 -6.38 15.45 -9.70
CA ALA A 50 -5.84 14.67 -8.57
C ALA A 50 -5.87 13.15 -8.82
N THR A 51 -6.78 12.67 -9.67
CA THR A 51 -6.87 11.25 -10.05
C THR A 51 -5.72 10.77 -10.94
N ILE A 52 -4.90 11.68 -11.52
CA ILE A 52 -3.77 11.31 -12.38
C ILE A 52 -2.69 10.50 -11.62
N HIS A 53 -2.62 10.66 -10.30
CA HIS A 53 -1.67 9.95 -9.45
C HIS A 53 -2.05 8.47 -9.25
N ASN A 54 -3.34 8.11 -9.36
CA ASN A 54 -3.82 6.77 -9.03
C ASN A 54 -3.28 5.68 -9.97
N PRO A 55 -3.30 5.85 -11.31
CA PRO A 55 -2.64 4.93 -12.22
C PRO A 55 -1.15 4.72 -11.90
N THR A 56 -0.43 5.78 -11.53
CA THR A 56 0.98 5.73 -11.15
C THR A 56 1.19 4.89 -9.90
N ARG A 57 0.39 5.14 -8.85
CA ARG A 57 0.42 4.38 -7.59
C ARG A 57 0.16 2.89 -7.84
N ILE A 58 -0.85 2.57 -8.63
CA ILE A 58 -1.18 1.17 -9.00
C ILE A 58 -0.02 0.51 -9.75
N LYS A 59 0.59 1.20 -10.71
CA LYS A 59 1.77 0.67 -11.43
C LYS A 59 2.92 0.38 -10.47
N LEU A 60 3.13 1.22 -9.45
CA LEU A 60 4.12 0.99 -8.42
C LEU A 60 3.76 -0.20 -7.52
N PHE A 61 2.50 -0.36 -7.13
CA PHE A 61 2.03 -1.51 -6.36
C PHE A 61 2.31 -2.82 -7.12
N GLN A 62 2.00 -2.86 -8.42
CA GLN A 62 2.30 -4.00 -9.28
C GLN A 62 3.80 -4.26 -9.41
N LYS A 63 4.62 -3.21 -9.59
CA LYS A 63 6.09 -3.30 -9.69
C LYS A 63 6.70 -3.93 -8.42
N PHE A 64 6.25 -3.52 -7.24
CA PHE A 64 6.74 -4.01 -5.95
C PHE A 64 5.99 -5.24 -5.42
N ARG A 65 5.01 -5.74 -6.18
CA ARG A 65 4.17 -6.90 -5.84
C ARG A 65 3.40 -6.73 -4.53
N TRP A 66 2.89 -5.53 -4.28
CA TRP A 66 1.97 -5.26 -3.18
C TRP A 66 0.53 -5.51 -3.63
N SER A 67 -0.20 -6.32 -2.88
CA SER A 67 -1.60 -6.65 -3.14
C SER A 67 -2.54 -6.23 -2.02
N LYS A 68 -2.02 -5.65 -0.94
CA LYS A 68 -2.80 -5.04 0.14
C LYS A 68 -2.29 -3.63 0.45
N ILE A 69 -3.18 -2.66 0.42
CA ILE A 69 -2.90 -1.25 0.76
C ILE A 69 -3.94 -0.73 1.75
N ALA A 70 -3.62 0.38 2.40
CA ALA A 70 -4.55 1.10 3.24
C ALA A 70 -4.57 2.59 2.88
N ILE A 71 -5.77 3.19 2.88
CA ILE A 71 -5.96 4.60 2.53
C ILE A 71 -6.32 5.39 3.78
N ILE A 72 -5.70 6.55 3.95
CA ILE A 72 -6.08 7.56 4.93
C ILE A 72 -6.24 8.90 4.22
N GLN A 73 -7.39 9.55 4.43
CA GLN A 73 -7.73 10.79 3.76
C GLN A 73 -8.33 11.81 4.72
N GLU A 74 -8.07 13.08 4.45
CA GLU A 74 -8.79 14.21 5.05
C GLU A 74 -10.17 14.34 4.38
N ALA A 75 -11.17 14.81 5.14
CA ALA A 75 -12.57 14.89 4.71
C ALA A 75 -12.85 16.08 3.77
N GLU A 76 -12.05 16.20 2.72
CA GLU A 76 -12.15 17.22 1.67
C GLU A 76 -12.58 16.57 0.36
N GLU A 77 -13.45 17.24 -0.40
CA GLU A 77 -14.08 16.71 -1.62
C GLU A 77 -13.07 16.14 -2.62
N VAL A 78 -11.94 16.82 -2.80
CA VAL A 78 -10.87 16.39 -3.71
C VAL A 78 -10.23 15.08 -3.26
N PHE A 79 -9.99 14.89 -1.96
CA PHE A 79 -9.36 13.67 -1.44
C PHE A 79 -10.34 12.51 -1.37
N LEU A 80 -11.61 12.78 -1.02
CA LEU A 80 -12.68 11.78 -1.03
C LEU A 80 -12.84 11.17 -2.44
N SER A 81 -13.02 12.02 -3.46
CA SER A 81 -13.18 11.57 -4.84
C SER A 81 -11.93 10.86 -5.40
N THR A 82 -10.74 11.29 -4.99
CA THR A 82 -9.47 10.65 -5.40
C THR A 82 -9.30 9.27 -4.74
N ALA A 83 -9.69 9.12 -3.48
CA ALA A 83 -9.67 7.84 -2.77
C ALA A 83 -10.67 6.84 -3.35
N GLU A 84 -11.89 7.28 -3.68
CA GLU A 84 -12.90 6.44 -4.34
C GLU A 84 -12.44 5.95 -5.73
N ASP A 85 -11.81 6.82 -6.53
CA ASP A 85 -11.22 6.43 -7.82
C ASP A 85 -10.07 5.43 -7.63
N LEU A 86 -9.22 5.61 -6.61
CA LEU A 86 -8.14 4.67 -6.30
C LEU A 86 -8.69 3.32 -5.88
N GLU A 87 -9.68 3.29 -4.98
CA GLU A 87 -10.31 2.05 -4.51
C GLU A 87 -10.93 1.26 -5.65
N THR A 88 -11.65 1.95 -6.55
CA THR A 88 -12.29 1.34 -7.71
C THR A 88 -11.25 0.69 -8.63
N ARG A 89 -10.18 1.43 -8.97
CA ARG A 89 -9.12 0.92 -9.85
C ARG A 89 -8.29 -0.20 -9.21
N CYS A 90 -8.05 -0.15 -7.90
CA CYS A 90 -7.38 -1.21 -7.16
C CYS A 90 -8.18 -2.52 -7.23
N LYS A 91 -9.51 -2.46 -7.08
CA LYS A 91 -10.40 -3.63 -7.22
C LYS A 91 -10.31 -4.27 -8.62
N GLU A 92 -10.22 -3.45 -9.67
CA GLU A 92 -10.09 -3.94 -11.06
C GLU A 92 -8.81 -4.76 -11.30
N VAL A 93 -7.73 -4.46 -10.57
CA VAL A 93 -6.43 -5.15 -10.68
C VAL A 93 -6.18 -6.17 -9.55
N GLY A 94 -7.17 -6.42 -8.69
CA GLY A 94 -7.08 -7.40 -7.61
C GLY A 94 -6.22 -6.96 -6.41
N ILE A 95 -6.10 -5.66 -6.16
CA ILE A 95 -5.44 -5.11 -4.97
C ILE A 95 -6.51 -4.83 -3.89
N GLU A 96 -6.32 -5.42 -2.71
CA GLU A 96 -7.17 -5.22 -1.55
C GLU A 96 -6.90 -3.85 -0.90
N VAL A 97 -7.97 -3.12 -0.60
CA VAL A 97 -7.90 -1.79 0.02
C VAL A 97 -8.59 -1.86 1.38
N SER A 98 -7.90 -1.39 2.43
CA SER A 98 -8.48 -1.23 3.77
C SER A 98 -8.65 0.25 4.16
N SER A 99 -9.69 0.54 4.93
CA SER A 99 -10.04 1.89 5.41
C SER A 99 -9.99 1.99 6.94
N PRO A 100 -9.86 3.21 7.52
CA PRO A 100 -9.90 3.41 8.98
C PRO A 100 -11.35 3.20 9.44
N PRO A 101 -11.68 2.19 10.28
CA PRO A 101 -11.06 1.87 11.58
C PRO A 101 -10.22 0.58 11.63
N GLU A 102 -9.97 -0.09 10.50
CA GLU A 102 -9.31 -1.40 10.47
C GLU A 102 -7.77 -1.33 10.44
N PHE A 103 -7.23 -0.11 10.37
CA PHE A 103 -5.80 0.19 10.19
C PHE A 103 -4.88 -0.55 11.16
N SER A 104 -5.18 -0.49 12.46
CA SER A 104 -4.36 -1.13 13.50
C SER A 104 -4.63 -2.63 13.64
N ARG A 105 -5.77 -3.13 13.17
CA ARG A 105 -6.16 -4.55 13.28
C ARG A 105 -5.66 -5.40 12.12
N GLN A 106 -5.36 -4.79 10.97
CA GLN A 106 -5.10 -5.50 9.72
C GLN A 106 -3.63 -5.53 9.26
N ASP A 107 -2.67 -5.10 10.09
CA ASP A 107 -1.23 -5.05 9.77
C ASP A 107 -0.98 -4.33 8.42
N ALA A 108 -1.57 -3.14 8.26
CA ALA A 108 -1.44 -2.33 7.06
C ALA A 108 -0.02 -1.75 6.94
N ARG A 109 0.75 -2.21 5.95
CA ARG A 109 2.16 -1.81 5.75
C ARG A 109 2.35 -0.80 4.62
N ILE A 110 1.50 -0.84 3.61
CA ILE A 110 1.53 0.08 2.47
C ILE A 110 0.37 1.07 2.64
N ILE A 111 0.70 2.33 2.86
CA ILE A 111 -0.22 3.36 3.31
C ILE A 111 -0.23 4.49 2.28
N VAL A 112 -1.41 4.91 1.81
CA VAL A 112 -1.55 6.11 0.96
C VAL A 112 -2.31 7.19 1.71
N GLY A 113 -1.63 8.30 1.95
CA GLY A 113 -2.13 9.48 2.64
C GLY A 113 -2.57 10.57 1.66
N MET A 114 -3.80 11.06 1.82
CA MET A 114 -4.38 12.12 1.00
C MET A 114 -4.91 13.24 1.89
N PHE A 115 -4.09 14.25 2.14
CA PHE A 115 -4.41 15.36 3.05
C PHE A 115 -3.59 16.60 2.70
N TYR A 116 -3.94 17.75 3.27
CA TYR A 116 -3.12 18.95 3.18
C TYR A 116 -1.94 18.92 4.18
N VAL A 117 -0.93 19.77 3.96
CA VAL A 117 0.31 19.83 4.78
C VAL A 117 0.04 19.90 6.28
N ALA A 118 -0.96 20.68 6.70
CA ALA A 118 -1.31 20.83 8.11
C ALA A 118 -1.79 19.52 8.74
N ALA A 119 -2.65 18.78 8.05
CA ALA A 119 -3.12 17.46 8.48
C ALA A 119 -2.01 16.40 8.35
N ALA A 120 -1.18 16.49 7.32
CA ALA A 120 -0.01 15.61 7.11
C ALA A 120 0.90 15.58 8.34
N ARG A 121 1.23 16.76 8.90
CA ARG A 121 2.09 16.85 10.08
C ARG A 121 1.49 16.19 11.32
N LYS A 122 0.18 16.32 11.52
CA LYS A 122 -0.52 15.65 12.62
C LYS A 122 -0.49 14.14 12.47
N VAL A 123 -0.85 13.63 11.29
CA VAL A 123 -0.86 12.19 10.98
C VAL A 123 0.54 11.59 11.10
N LEU A 124 1.56 12.29 10.61
CA LEU A 124 2.94 11.84 10.68
C LEU A 124 3.45 11.78 12.14
N CYS A 125 3.06 12.74 12.97
CA CYS A 125 3.38 12.70 14.39
C CYS A 125 2.72 11.50 15.09
N GLU A 126 1.46 11.20 14.78
CA GLU A 126 0.79 9.99 15.30
C GLU A 126 1.45 8.71 14.77
N ALA A 127 1.86 8.67 13.50
CA ALA A 127 2.59 7.55 12.92
C ALA A 127 3.92 7.29 13.65
N TYR A 128 4.63 8.34 14.09
CA TYR A 128 5.83 8.22 14.92
C TYR A 128 5.54 7.55 16.27
N TRP A 129 4.51 8.00 16.99
CA TRP A 129 4.15 7.45 18.30
C TRP A 129 3.64 6.01 18.22
N HIS A 130 2.93 5.68 17.15
CA HIS A 130 2.46 4.32 16.86
C HIS A 130 3.49 3.42 16.16
N LYS A 131 4.73 3.91 15.93
CA LYS A 131 5.82 3.17 15.25
C LYS A 131 5.43 2.64 13.85
N MET A 132 4.59 3.38 13.14
CA MET A 132 4.15 3.09 11.77
C MET A 132 5.09 3.71 10.73
N TYR A 133 6.40 3.51 10.87
CA TYR A 133 7.43 4.04 9.98
C TYR A 133 8.64 3.10 9.90
N GLY A 134 9.61 3.41 9.05
CA GLY A 134 10.85 2.64 8.90
C GLY A 134 10.67 1.36 8.07
N ARG A 135 11.47 0.33 8.36
CA ARG A 135 11.68 -0.83 7.45
C ARG A 135 10.44 -1.65 7.08
N HIS A 136 9.34 -1.55 7.83
CA HIS A 136 8.14 -2.35 7.61
C HIS A 136 6.99 -1.59 6.97
N TYR A 137 7.11 -0.26 6.84
CA TYR A 137 6.02 0.61 6.39
C TYR A 137 6.46 1.45 5.20
N VAL A 138 5.56 1.68 4.26
CA VAL A 138 5.75 2.61 3.14
C VAL A 138 4.58 3.58 3.12
N TRP A 139 4.90 4.86 3.18
CA TRP A 139 3.94 5.94 3.02
C TRP A 139 4.01 6.47 1.59
N PHE A 140 2.84 6.62 0.97
CA PHE A 140 2.62 7.37 -0.24
C PHE A 140 1.96 8.69 0.12
N LEU A 141 2.65 9.78 -0.12
CA LEU A 141 2.14 11.14 0.08
C LEU A 141 2.00 11.88 -1.25
N ILE A 142 1.43 13.07 -1.18
CA ILE A 142 1.31 13.96 -2.34
C ILE A 142 2.59 14.78 -2.47
N GLY A 143 3.10 14.95 -3.70
CA GLY A 143 4.40 15.58 -3.93
C GLY A 143 4.43 17.11 -3.99
N TRP A 144 3.28 17.79 -4.08
CA TRP A 144 3.23 19.26 -4.17
C TRP A 144 3.60 19.99 -2.87
N TYR A 145 3.98 19.27 -1.80
CA TYR A 145 4.42 19.93 -0.58
C TYR A 145 5.76 20.63 -0.79
N GLU A 146 5.96 21.77 -0.12
CA GLU A 146 7.25 22.42 -0.12
C GLU A 146 8.32 21.52 0.51
N ASP A 147 9.56 21.64 0.03
CA ASP A 147 10.70 21.02 0.69
C ASP A 147 10.72 21.41 2.17
N ASP A 148 11.12 20.46 3.03
CA ASP A 148 11.18 20.66 4.48
C ASP A 148 9.84 20.99 5.17
N TRP A 149 8.68 20.75 4.53
CA TRP A 149 7.34 20.97 5.12
C TRP A 149 7.17 20.36 6.52
N TYR A 150 7.87 19.25 6.81
CA TYR A 150 7.83 18.51 8.07
C TYR A 150 8.70 19.13 9.18
N LEU A 151 9.59 20.09 8.87
CA LEU A 151 10.43 20.80 9.84
C LEU A 151 9.77 22.07 10.39
N LEU A 152 8.70 22.54 9.75
CA LEU A 152 7.96 23.74 10.17
C LEU A 152 7.36 23.53 11.56
N LYS A 153 7.75 24.40 12.52
CA LYS A 153 7.21 24.37 13.88
C LYS A 153 5.70 24.58 13.85
N ASP A 154 4.97 23.56 14.28
CA ASP A 154 3.53 23.62 14.47
C ASP A 154 3.20 23.42 15.95
N LYS A 155 2.26 24.21 16.47
CA LYS A 155 1.70 24.01 17.83
C LYS A 155 0.63 22.92 17.85
N SER A 156 0.26 22.38 16.68
CA SER A 156 -0.84 21.43 16.54
C SER A 156 -0.47 19.97 16.86
N HIS A 157 0.82 19.67 17.11
CA HIS A 157 1.31 18.33 17.45
C HIS A 157 2.46 18.38 18.46
N ASN A 158 2.72 17.25 19.13
CA ASN A 158 3.73 17.14 20.19
C ASN A 158 5.07 16.55 19.74
N CYS A 159 5.29 16.36 18.43
CA CYS A 159 6.54 15.81 17.90
C CYS A 159 7.61 16.87 17.65
N THR A 160 8.88 16.50 17.84
CA THR A 160 10.04 17.32 17.48
C THR A 160 10.38 17.19 15.99
N ALA A 161 11.12 18.15 15.43
CA ALA A 161 11.55 18.12 14.03
C ALA A 161 12.34 16.83 13.67
N GLN A 162 13.14 16.32 14.60
CA GLN A 162 13.87 15.06 14.39
C GLN A 162 12.94 13.86 14.33
N GLN A 163 11.91 13.80 15.19
CA GLN A 163 10.91 12.73 15.19
C GLN A 163 10.07 12.76 13.90
N MET A 164 9.72 13.96 13.44
CA MET A 164 9.01 14.17 12.18
C MET A 164 9.85 13.69 10.99
N LYS A 165 11.13 14.09 10.95
CA LYS A 165 12.07 13.64 9.90
C LYS A 165 12.20 12.11 9.89
N GLU A 166 12.35 11.48 11.06
CA GLU A 166 12.46 10.02 11.18
C GLU A 166 11.20 9.29 10.70
N ALA A 167 10.01 9.85 10.98
CA ALA A 167 8.75 9.27 10.55
C ALA A 167 8.49 9.46 9.05
N ALA A 168 8.92 10.57 8.45
CA ALA A 168 8.81 10.82 7.02
C ALA A 168 9.83 10.03 6.20
N GLU A 169 10.95 9.61 6.78
CA GLU A 169 12.04 8.99 6.05
C GLU A 169 11.59 7.79 5.19
N GLY A 170 12.00 7.79 3.91
CA GLY A 170 11.70 6.72 2.97
C GLY A 170 10.31 6.75 2.33
N HIS A 171 9.45 7.73 2.64
CA HIS A 171 8.15 7.88 1.98
C HIS A 171 8.31 8.18 0.47
N LEU A 172 7.32 7.74 -0.29
CA LEU A 172 7.20 7.99 -1.72
C LEU A 172 6.22 9.13 -1.98
N THR A 173 6.54 9.97 -2.95
CA THR A 173 5.64 11.02 -3.44
C THR A 173 5.29 10.77 -4.90
N THR A 174 4.08 11.18 -5.26
CA THR A 174 3.64 11.22 -6.66
C THR A 174 3.10 12.61 -6.96
N GLU A 175 3.61 13.24 -8.00
CA GLU A 175 3.23 14.59 -8.43
C GLU A 175 3.12 14.67 -9.95
N ALA A 176 2.25 15.53 -10.48
CA ALA A 176 2.23 15.79 -11.91
C ALA A 176 3.30 16.83 -12.26
N LEU A 177 3.97 16.68 -13.41
CA LEU A 177 4.96 17.67 -13.83
C LEU A 177 4.32 19.04 -14.08
N MET A 178 4.76 20.02 -13.28
CA MET A 178 4.31 21.42 -13.39
C MET A 178 5.29 22.31 -14.16
N LEU A 179 6.53 21.86 -14.37
CA LEU A 179 7.58 22.60 -15.08
C LEU A 179 8.29 21.68 -16.07
N ASN A 180 8.50 22.16 -17.30
CA ASN A 180 9.29 21.42 -18.30
C ASN A 180 10.76 21.32 -17.84
N GLN A 181 11.33 20.13 -17.97
CA GLN A 181 12.74 19.85 -17.62
C GLN A 181 13.66 19.90 -18.85
N GLY A 182 13.09 20.02 -20.05
CA GLY A 182 13.84 20.08 -21.31
C GLY A 182 14.54 21.43 -21.52
N PRO A 183 15.70 21.44 -22.21
CA PRO A 183 16.44 22.67 -22.52
C PRO A 183 15.83 23.46 -23.70
N GLU A 184 14.87 22.88 -24.42
CA GLU A 184 14.31 23.49 -25.62
C GLU A 184 13.48 24.77 -25.35
N PRO A 185 13.56 25.79 -26.23
CA PRO A 185 12.67 26.94 -26.16
C PRO A 185 11.21 26.54 -26.38
N THR A 186 10.33 27.07 -25.54
CA THR A 186 8.87 26.87 -25.63
C THR A 186 8.25 27.77 -26.72
N ILE A 187 6.93 27.69 -26.91
CA ILE A 187 6.20 28.55 -27.86
C ILE A 187 6.44 30.05 -27.64
N SER A 188 6.74 30.45 -26.40
CA SER A 188 7.03 31.84 -26.05
C SER A 188 8.44 32.30 -26.47
N GLY A 189 9.28 31.39 -26.96
CA GLY A 189 10.70 31.61 -27.22
C GLY A 189 11.59 31.52 -25.97
N MET A 190 11.01 31.32 -24.78
CA MET A 190 11.74 31.17 -23.52
C MET A 190 11.86 29.70 -23.11
N THR A 191 12.94 29.35 -22.42
CA THR A 191 13.05 28.08 -21.68
C THR A 191 12.33 28.18 -20.33
N SER A 192 12.07 27.04 -19.67
CA SER A 192 11.44 27.03 -18.34
C SER A 192 12.32 27.70 -17.27
N GLY A 193 13.65 27.61 -17.38
CA GLY A 193 14.57 28.33 -16.51
C GLY A 193 14.44 29.85 -16.66
N GLN A 194 14.42 30.35 -17.89
CA GLN A 194 14.22 31.78 -18.18
C GLN A 194 12.85 32.29 -17.72
N PHE A 195 11.81 31.46 -17.81
CA PHE A 195 10.50 31.77 -17.25
C PHE A 195 10.56 31.97 -15.74
N ILE A 196 11.25 31.08 -15.01
CA ILE A 196 11.40 31.20 -13.55
C ILE A 196 12.19 32.45 -13.18
N GLU A 197 13.31 32.73 -13.86
CA GLU A 197 14.08 33.96 -13.64
C GLU A 197 13.21 35.21 -13.81
N ARG A 198 12.46 35.29 -14.91
CA ARG A 198 11.53 36.38 -15.18
C ARG A 198 10.41 36.47 -14.13
N TYR A 199 9.88 35.33 -13.68
CA TYR A 199 8.83 35.29 -12.67
C TYR A 199 9.35 35.80 -11.32
N GLU A 200 10.54 35.37 -10.90
CA GLU A 200 11.20 35.85 -9.69
C GLU A 200 11.50 37.35 -9.74
N GLU A 201 11.90 37.88 -10.90
CA GLU A 201 12.08 39.32 -11.09
C GLU A 201 10.78 40.11 -10.91
N GLU A 202 9.66 39.63 -11.44
CA GLU A 202 8.35 40.24 -11.20
C GLU A 202 7.96 40.16 -9.72
N LEU A 203 8.18 39.02 -9.07
CA LEU A 203 7.91 38.85 -7.64
C LEU A 203 8.70 39.82 -6.75
N ARG A 204 9.95 40.14 -7.13
CA ARG A 204 10.76 41.16 -6.43
C ARG A 204 10.10 42.54 -6.47
N LYS A 205 9.43 42.91 -7.56
CA LYS A 205 8.67 44.18 -7.66
C LYS A 205 7.49 44.24 -6.70
N TYR A 206 6.96 43.09 -6.28
CA TYR A 206 5.88 42.95 -5.31
C TYR A 206 6.35 42.65 -3.88
N ASN A 207 7.63 42.89 -3.56
CA ASN A 207 8.24 42.64 -2.24
C ASN A 207 8.20 41.17 -1.79
N PHE A 208 8.28 40.23 -2.73
CA PHE A 208 8.60 38.83 -2.45
C PHE A 208 10.11 38.61 -2.64
N ILE A 209 10.88 38.88 -1.59
CA ILE A 209 12.34 38.72 -1.57
C ILE A 209 12.67 37.60 -0.57
N GLY A 210 13.30 36.53 -1.04
CA GLY A 210 13.69 35.39 -0.19
C GLY A 210 12.51 34.56 0.34
N ARG A 211 11.29 34.78 -0.16
CA ARG A 211 10.09 34.01 0.14
C ARG A 211 9.28 33.77 -1.12
N ARG A 212 8.65 32.60 -1.24
CA ARG A 212 7.75 32.25 -2.34
C ARG A 212 6.30 32.50 -1.89
N PRO A 213 5.43 33.06 -2.75
CA PRO A 213 4.00 33.12 -2.47
C PRO A 213 3.37 31.73 -2.53
N GLU A 214 2.21 31.58 -1.90
CA GLU A 214 1.35 30.42 -2.12
C GLU A 214 0.99 30.32 -3.60
N GLY A 215 1.03 29.09 -4.16
CA GLY A 215 0.76 28.86 -5.57
C GLY A 215 1.95 29.11 -6.52
N TYR A 216 3.17 29.29 -5.98
CA TYR A 216 4.37 29.53 -6.79
C TYR A 216 4.65 28.41 -7.79
N GLN A 217 4.41 27.16 -7.42
CA GLN A 217 4.66 25.98 -8.25
C GLN A 217 3.67 25.88 -9.43
N GLU A 218 2.47 26.43 -9.29
CA GLU A 218 1.38 26.39 -10.26
C GLU A 218 1.42 27.57 -11.25
N ALA A 219 2.30 28.55 -11.05
CA ALA A 219 2.46 29.70 -11.96
C ALA A 219 2.67 29.31 -13.45
N PRO A 220 3.48 28.28 -13.79
CA PRO A 220 3.61 27.79 -15.17
C PRO A 220 2.27 27.37 -15.79
N LEU A 221 1.36 26.80 -15.00
CA LEU A 221 0.05 26.32 -15.48
C LEU A 221 -0.86 27.47 -15.87
N ALA A 222 -0.82 28.55 -15.11
CA ALA A 222 -1.57 29.78 -15.42
C ALA A 222 -1.00 30.45 -16.68
N TYR A 223 0.32 30.50 -16.80
CA TYR A 223 0.98 31.03 -17.99
C TYR A 223 0.58 30.26 -19.26
N ASP A 224 0.64 28.93 -19.21
CA ASP A 224 0.25 28.08 -20.32
C ASP A 224 -1.26 28.06 -20.58
N ALA A 225 -2.10 28.31 -19.57
CA ALA A 225 -3.54 28.46 -19.77
C ALA A 225 -3.85 29.66 -20.68
N ILE A 226 -3.19 30.79 -20.47
CA ILE A 226 -3.35 31.98 -21.32
C ILE A 226 -2.86 31.71 -22.74
N TRP A 227 -1.73 31.02 -22.92
CA TRP A 227 -1.25 30.60 -24.25
C TRP A 227 -2.24 29.68 -24.94
N ALA A 228 -2.78 28.67 -24.24
CA ALA A 228 -3.78 27.76 -24.80
C ALA A 228 -5.02 28.51 -25.29
N ILE A 229 -5.51 29.46 -24.48
CA ILE A 229 -6.63 30.34 -24.82
C ILE A 229 -6.31 31.16 -26.07
N ALA A 230 -5.15 31.81 -26.13
CA ALA A 230 -4.74 32.63 -27.27
C ALA A 230 -4.64 31.82 -28.57
N LEU A 231 -4.06 30.61 -28.51
CA LEU A 231 -3.97 29.70 -29.66
C LEU A 231 -5.34 29.22 -30.14
N ALA A 232 -6.23 28.88 -29.21
CA ALA A 232 -7.59 28.47 -29.56
C ALA A 232 -8.38 29.62 -30.20
N PHE A 233 -8.24 30.84 -29.70
CA PHE A 233 -8.84 32.03 -30.31
C PHE A 233 -8.30 32.26 -31.73
N ASN A 234 -6.99 32.21 -31.93
CA ASN A 234 -6.38 32.37 -33.24
C ASN A 234 -6.90 31.33 -34.25
N LYS A 235 -6.98 30.06 -33.84
CA LYS A 235 -7.52 28.97 -34.65
C LYS A 235 -9.00 29.18 -34.98
N THR A 236 -9.79 29.60 -34.00
CA THR A 236 -11.22 29.87 -34.17
C THR A 236 -11.46 31.02 -35.14
N ILE A 237 -10.71 32.13 -35.04
CA ILE A 237 -10.80 33.27 -35.95
C ILE A 237 -10.52 32.82 -37.39
N SER A 238 -9.49 31.98 -37.61
CA SER A 238 -9.20 31.45 -38.94
C SER A 238 -10.33 30.57 -39.49
N GLN A 239 -11.00 29.78 -38.64
CA GLN A 239 -12.10 28.89 -39.05
C GLN A 239 -13.42 29.63 -39.28
N LEU A 240 -13.70 30.69 -38.51
CA LEU A 240 -14.89 31.51 -38.71
C LEU A 240 -14.80 32.31 -40.01
N LYS A 241 -13.60 32.80 -40.38
CA LYS A 241 -13.36 33.47 -41.65
C LYS A 241 -13.74 32.63 -42.87
N THR A 242 -13.57 31.30 -42.84
CA THR A 242 -13.98 30.44 -43.97
C THR A 242 -15.50 30.34 -44.13
N HIS A 243 -16.26 30.69 -43.08
CA HIS A 243 -17.71 30.69 -43.06
C HIS A 243 -18.31 32.11 -43.14
N ASN A 244 -17.51 33.13 -43.46
CA ASN A 244 -17.88 34.56 -43.43
C ASN A 244 -18.48 35.01 -42.08
N GLN A 245 -18.06 34.38 -40.98
CA GLN A 245 -18.42 34.77 -39.62
C GLN A 245 -17.24 35.44 -38.93
N THR A 246 -17.53 36.28 -37.95
CA THR A 246 -16.49 36.88 -37.10
C THR A 246 -16.70 36.50 -35.65
N ILE A 247 -15.65 36.65 -34.83
CA ILE A 247 -15.71 36.24 -33.42
C ILE A 247 -16.51 37.24 -32.57
N GLU A 248 -16.61 38.47 -33.05
CA GLU A 248 -17.37 39.57 -32.45
C GLU A 248 -18.89 39.33 -32.51
N GLU A 249 -19.35 38.43 -33.38
CA GLU A 249 -20.75 38.01 -33.47
C GLU A 249 -21.17 37.04 -32.34
N PHE A 250 -20.31 36.83 -31.34
CA PHE A 250 -20.62 36.02 -30.17
C PHE A 250 -21.83 36.57 -29.41
N ASN A 251 -22.77 35.69 -29.08
CA ASN A 251 -23.92 35.96 -28.21
C ASN A 251 -24.06 34.82 -27.20
N TYR A 252 -24.38 35.14 -25.94
CA TYR A 252 -24.67 34.16 -24.90
C TYR A 252 -25.79 33.18 -25.25
N SER A 253 -26.69 33.53 -26.16
CA SER A 253 -27.75 32.63 -26.66
C SER A 253 -27.31 31.73 -27.81
N ASN A 254 -26.26 32.09 -28.57
CA ASN A 254 -25.82 31.37 -29.76
C ASN A 254 -24.58 30.50 -29.47
N ASN A 255 -24.74 29.19 -29.60
CA ASN A 255 -23.68 28.22 -29.33
C ASN A 255 -22.69 28.03 -30.51
N GLN A 256 -22.91 28.64 -31.70
CA GLN A 256 -22.06 28.35 -32.86
C GLN A 256 -20.59 28.75 -32.64
N VAL A 257 -20.33 29.98 -32.20
CA VAL A 257 -18.98 30.48 -31.90
C VAL A 257 -18.36 29.69 -30.73
N SER A 258 -19.14 29.41 -29.69
CA SER A 258 -18.69 28.64 -28.53
C SER A 258 -18.29 27.20 -28.89
N LYS A 259 -19.07 26.53 -29.76
CA LYS A 259 -18.77 25.19 -30.26
C LYS A 259 -17.47 25.14 -31.08
N GLN A 260 -17.24 26.12 -31.96
CA GLN A 260 -15.98 26.22 -32.70
C GLN A 260 -14.81 26.47 -31.75
N LEU A 261 -14.99 27.34 -30.78
CA LEU A 261 -13.99 27.64 -29.76
C LEU A 261 -13.65 26.41 -28.90
N TYR A 262 -14.64 25.60 -28.56
CA TYR A 262 -14.46 24.34 -27.84
C TYR A 262 -13.66 23.32 -28.67
N MET A 263 -13.99 23.17 -29.97
CA MET A 263 -13.25 22.32 -30.89
C MET A 263 -11.80 22.81 -31.07
N ALA A 264 -11.60 24.13 -31.14
CA ALA A 264 -10.27 24.73 -31.22
C ALA A 264 -9.47 24.43 -29.96
N MET A 265 -10.04 24.64 -28.76
CA MET A 265 -9.41 24.30 -27.47
C MET A 265 -9.04 22.82 -27.38
N ASN A 266 -9.97 21.92 -27.71
CA ASN A 266 -9.74 20.47 -27.66
C ASN A 266 -8.62 19.99 -28.60
N SER A 267 -8.34 20.75 -29.67
CA SER A 267 -7.30 20.44 -30.65
C SER A 267 -6.05 21.33 -30.51
N THR A 268 -5.97 22.11 -29.42
CA THR A 268 -4.78 22.89 -29.08
C THR A 268 -3.73 21.97 -28.48
N GLN A 269 -2.55 21.96 -29.08
CA GLN A 269 -1.37 21.27 -28.56
C GLN A 269 -0.13 22.11 -28.83
N PHE A 270 0.72 22.27 -27.83
CA PHE A 270 1.96 23.05 -27.95
C PHE A 270 2.93 22.73 -26.81
N LEU A 271 4.19 23.09 -26.99
CA LEU A 271 5.18 23.04 -25.94
C LEU A 271 5.17 24.35 -25.15
N GLY A 272 4.68 24.29 -23.91
CA GLY A 272 4.64 25.39 -22.95
C GLY A 272 5.73 25.28 -21.88
N VAL A 273 5.76 26.22 -20.95
CA VAL A 273 6.76 26.25 -19.85
C VAL A 273 6.52 25.15 -18.83
N SER A 274 5.29 24.67 -18.72
CA SER A 274 4.92 23.53 -17.88
C SER A 274 5.12 22.18 -18.56
N GLY A 275 5.57 22.16 -19.83
CA GLY A 275 5.77 20.97 -20.65
C GLY A 275 4.84 20.93 -21.86
N TYR A 276 4.68 19.75 -22.46
CA TYR A 276 3.72 19.59 -23.56
C TYR A 276 2.30 19.76 -23.02
N VAL A 277 1.54 20.70 -23.58
CA VAL A 277 0.17 21.01 -23.19
C VAL A 277 -0.75 20.40 -24.23
N ALA A 278 -1.55 19.43 -23.81
CA ALA A 278 -2.63 18.85 -24.58
C ALA A 278 -3.77 18.47 -23.64
N PHE A 279 -4.99 18.50 -24.16
CA PHE A 279 -6.20 18.19 -23.41
C PHE A 279 -6.76 16.83 -23.83
N SER A 280 -7.19 16.04 -22.86
CA SER A 280 -7.96 14.83 -23.12
C SER A 280 -9.36 15.19 -23.65
N SER A 281 -10.10 14.18 -24.12
CA SER A 281 -11.50 14.36 -24.51
C SER A 281 -12.41 14.88 -23.39
N LYS A 282 -11.95 14.83 -22.14
CA LYS A 282 -12.64 15.34 -20.95
C LYS A 282 -12.21 16.76 -20.56
N GLY A 283 -11.28 17.37 -21.30
CA GLY A 283 -10.74 18.70 -21.02
C GLY A 283 -9.62 18.74 -19.97
N ASP A 284 -9.23 17.59 -19.41
CA ASP A 284 -8.11 17.48 -18.48
C ASP A 284 -6.78 17.55 -19.21
N ARG A 285 -5.79 18.24 -18.63
CA ARG A 285 -4.42 18.20 -19.11
C ARG A 285 -3.85 16.78 -19.06
N ILE A 286 -3.26 16.36 -20.16
CA ILE A 286 -2.43 15.16 -20.24
C ILE A 286 -1.03 15.52 -19.74
N ALA A 287 -0.58 14.88 -18.66
CA ALA A 287 0.73 15.13 -18.05
C ALA A 287 1.36 13.82 -17.56
N TRP A 288 2.69 13.80 -17.50
CA TRP A 288 3.42 12.72 -16.85
C TRP A 288 3.43 12.91 -15.33
N THR A 289 3.46 11.81 -14.61
CA THR A 289 3.63 11.82 -13.15
C THR A 289 5.08 11.58 -12.79
N GLN A 290 5.66 12.46 -11.99
CA GLN A 290 6.96 12.31 -11.33
C GLN A 290 6.80 11.51 -10.04
N ILE A 291 7.79 10.66 -9.77
CA ILE A 291 7.85 9.79 -8.58
C ILE A 291 9.16 10.07 -7.87
N GLU A 292 9.09 10.36 -6.57
CA GLU A 292 10.25 10.64 -5.75
C GLU A 292 10.22 9.86 -4.44
N GLN A 293 11.37 9.78 -3.80
CA GLN A 293 11.53 9.23 -2.47
C GLN A 293 12.31 10.20 -1.60
N MET A 294 11.86 10.38 -0.37
CA MET A 294 12.64 11.08 0.64
C MET A 294 13.78 10.17 1.13
N ILE A 295 15.01 10.58 0.87
CA ILE A 295 16.23 9.86 1.25
C ILE A 295 17.15 10.82 2.02
N ASP A 296 17.45 10.47 3.27
CA ASP A 296 18.30 11.23 4.19
C ASP A 296 17.83 12.69 4.42
N GLY A 297 16.54 12.96 4.20
CA GLY A 297 15.93 14.30 4.27
C GLY A 297 15.67 14.98 2.93
N ASN A 298 16.23 14.48 1.83
CA ASN A 298 16.15 15.11 0.51
C ASN A 298 15.26 14.29 -0.44
N TYR A 299 14.48 14.95 -1.28
CA TYR A 299 13.70 14.29 -2.33
C TYR A 299 14.59 13.87 -3.49
N THR A 300 14.60 12.56 -3.78
CA THR A 300 15.36 11.97 -4.89
C THR A 300 14.38 11.46 -5.95
N LEU A 301 14.51 11.96 -7.17
CA LEU A 301 13.75 11.50 -8.32
C LEU A 301 14.00 10.01 -8.61
N LEU A 302 12.94 9.21 -8.61
CA LEU A 302 12.97 7.79 -8.93
C LEU A 302 12.52 7.46 -10.35
N GLY A 303 11.67 8.30 -10.95
CA GLY A 303 11.20 8.06 -12.30
C GLY A 303 9.99 8.88 -12.72
N TYR A 304 9.53 8.59 -13.93
CA TYR A 304 8.35 9.19 -14.55
C TYR A 304 7.40 8.12 -15.05
N TYR A 305 6.10 8.39 -14.98
CA TYR A 305 5.08 7.53 -15.53
C TYR A 305 4.19 8.30 -16.50
N ASP A 306 4.09 7.77 -17.72
CA ASP A 306 3.14 8.22 -18.72
C ASP A 306 1.92 7.29 -18.74
N THR A 307 0.78 7.85 -18.34
CA THR A 307 -0.50 7.14 -18.27
C THR A 307 -1.06 6.78 -19.66
N GLN A 308 -0.71 7.52 -20.71
CA GLN A 308 -1.24 7.30 -22.06
C GLN A 308 -0.56 6.11 -22.75
N THR A 309 0.75 5.99 -22.57
CA THR A 309 1.58 4.94 -23.20
C THR A 309 1.85 3.75 -22.27
N ASP A 310 1.33 3.76 -21.04
CA ASP A 310 1.62 2.79 -19.97
C ASP A 310 3.13 2.59 -19.75
N ASN A 311 3.90 3.67 -19.87
CA ASN A 311 5.36 3.63 -19.85
C ASN A 311 5.91 4.17 -18.52
N LEU A 312 6.55 3.28 -17.76
CA LEU A 312 7.26 3.61 -16.52
C LEU A 312 8.76 3.72 -16.77
N THR A 313 9.27 4.95 -16.80
CA THR A 313 10.71 5.23 -16.83
C THR A 313 11.25 5.23 -15.42
N TRP A 314 12.07 4.22 -15.06
CA TRP A 314 12.55 4.01 -13.69
C TRP A 314 14.07 4.13 -13.58
N LEU A 315 14.55 5.03 -12.72
CA LEU A 315 15.97 5.37 -12.56
C LEU A 315 16.73 4.45 -11.58
N ARG A 316 16.03 3.57 -10.84
CA ARG A 316 16.62 2.62 -9.89
C ARG A 316 17.46 3.27 -8.78
N LYS A 317 17.01 4.42 -8.27
CA LYS A 317 17.66 5.16 -7.19
C LYS A 317 17.01 4.96 -5.83
N GLU A 318 16.02 4.07 -5.74
CA GLU A 318 15.31 3.81 -4.50
C GLU A 318 16.24 3.23 -3.42
N LYS A 319 16.09 3.73 -2.20
CA LYS A 319 16.84 3.26 -1.03
C LYS A 319 15.84 2.74 0.00
N TRP A 320 15.94 1.45 0.29
CA TRP A 320 15.15 0.79 1.33
C TRP A 320 16.02 0.48 2.53
N ALA A 321 15.45 0.51 3.73
CA ALA A 321 16.19 0.26 4.98
C ALA A 321 16.96 -1.09 4.98
N ASP A 322 16.34 -2.15 4.44
CA ASP A 322 16.93 -3.49 4.35
C ASP A 322 17.43 -3.82 2.92
N GLY A 323 17.62 -2.81 2.05
CA GLY A 323 18.00 -2.99 0.64
C GLY A 323 16.93 -3.62 -0.26
N ARG A 324 15.74 -3.91 0.28
CA ARG A 324 14.59 -4.46 -0.44
C ARG A 324 13.29 -3.77 0.00
N PRO A 325 12.29 -3.67 -0.89
CA PRO A 325 10.98 -3.15 -0.51
C PRO A 325 10.33 -4.05 0.57
N PRO A 326 9.62 -3.47 1.54
CA PRO A 326 8.88 -4.26 2.52
C PRO A 326 7.76 -5.07 1.87
N VAL A 327 7.40 -6.19 2.51
CA VAL A 327 6.22 -6.97 2.14
C VAL A 327 4.96 -6.29 2.67
N ASP A 328 3.84 -6.49 1.99
CA ASP A 328 2.54 -5.88 2.32
C ASP A 328 1.82 -6.55 3.50
N ARG A 329 2.21 -7.77 3.88
CA ARG A 329 1.61 -8.54 4.99
C ARG A 329 2.62 -9.45 5.69
N THR A 330 2.28 -9.87 6.90
CA THR A 330 2.96 -10.96 7.60
C THR A 330 2.73 -12.31 6.89
N ILE A 331 3.83 -13.00 6.56
CA ILE A 331 3.76 -14.35 5.97
C ILE A 331 3.77 -15.38 7.11
N VAL A 332 2.62 -15.99 7.39
CA VAL A 332 2.49 -17.04 8.41
C VAL A 332 3.04 -18.35 7.85
N LYS A 333 4.19 -18.80 8.38
CA LYS A 333 4.76 -20.11 8.08
C LYS A 333 4.37 -21.10 9.17
N LYS A 334 3.56 -22.11 8.82
CA LYS A 334 3.26 -23.22 9.71
C LYS A 334 4.52 -24.09 9.82
N VAL A 335 5.05 -24.22 11.03
CA VAL A 335 6.21 -25.06 11.33
C VAL A 335 5.76 -26.18 12.27
N LEU A 336 6.07 -27.42 11.92
CA LEU A 336 5.78 -28.57 12.77
C LEU A 336 6.64 -28.48 14.05
N ARG A 337 5.98 -28.39 15.21
CA ARG A 337 6.65 -28.53 16.50
C ARG A 337 6.76 -30.00 16.85
N THR A 338 7.94 -30.40 17.24
CA THR A 338 8.34 -31.80 17.36
C THR A 338 9.03 -32.05 18.69
N VAL A 339 9.03 -33.30 19.14
CA VAL A 339 9.65 -33.72 20.40
C VAL A 339 11.17 -33.52 20.29
N ASN A 340 11.78 -33.03 21.37
CA ASN A 340 13.23 -32.89 21.40
C ASN A 340 13.89 -34.28 21.25
N PHE A 341 14.74 -34.44 20.24
CA PHE A 341 15.37 -35.72 19.93
C PHE A 341 16.18 -36.30 21.11
N GLY A 342 16.87 -35.45 21.88
CA GLY A 342 17.61 -35.88 23.06
C GLY A 342 16.71 -36.46 24.16
N LEU A 343 15.56 -35.81 24.41
CA LEU A 343 14.54 -36.31 25.35
C LEU A 343 13.92 -37.63 24.85
N PHE A 344 13.66 -37.72 23.56
CA PHE A 344 13.12 -38.94 22.96
C PHE A 344 14.08 -40.14 23.14
N VAL A 345 15.36 -39.94 22.83
CA VAL A 345 16.39 -40.98 22.97
C VAL A 345 16.57 -41.37 24.44
N SER A 346 16.61 -40.42 25.36
CA SER A 346 16.80 -40.73 26.79
C SER A 346 15.62 -41.54 27.36
N MET A 347 14.38 -41.11 27.10
CA MET A 347 13.18 -41.79 27.59
C MET A 347 12.99 -43.17 26.97
N THR A 348 13.30 -43.31 25.68
CA THR A 348 13.26 -44.60 24.97
C THR A 348 14.32 -45.56 25.51
N THR A 349 15.52 -45.07 25.83
CA THR A 349 16.60 -45.88 26.41
C THR A 349 16.21 -46.39 27.81
N VAL A 350 15.69 -45.52 28.67
CA VAL A 350 15.20 -45.90 30.01
C VAL A 350 14.07 -46.93 29.90
N SER A 351 13.12 -46.71 29.00
CA SER A 351 12.02 -47.65 28.75
C SER A 351 12.52 -49.00 28.23
N GLY A 352 13.52 -48.98 27.33
CA GLY A 352 14.17 -50.18 26.80
C GLY A 352 14.88 -51.01 27.88
N ILE A 353 15.62 -50.38 28.79
CA ILE A 353 16.25 -51.04 29.94
C ILE A 353 15.16 -51.71 30.81
N GLY A 354 14.05 -51.00 31.06
CA GLY A 354 12.92 -51.53 31.81
C GLY A 354 12.29 -52.78 31.16
N ILE A 355 12.14 -52.79 29.83
CA ILE A 355 11.62 -53.94 29.07
C ILE A 355 12.56 -55.14 29.19
N VAL A 356 13.88 -54.93 29.02
CA VAL A 356 14.88 -56.01 29.16
C VAL A 356 14.85 -56.60 30.56
N TRP A 357 14.76 -55.76 31.59
CA TRP A 357 14.66 -56.20 32.98
C TRP A 357 13.36 -56.99 33.24
N ALA A 358 12.23 -56.52 32.72
CA ALA A 358 10.95 -57.21 32.85
C ALA A 358 10.95 -58.58 32.17
N LEU A 359 11.58 -58.70 30.99
CA LEU A 359 11.74 -59.98 30.28
C LEU A 359 12.64 -60.94 31.06
N PHE A 360 13.75 -60.45 31.63
CA PHE A 360 14.60 -61.27 32.50
C PHE A 360 13.82 -61.81 33.71
N MET A 361 13.02 -60.97 34.37
CA MET A 361 12.18 -61.38 35.50
C MET A 361 11.10 -62.39 35.08
N LEU A 362 10.54 -62.25 33.88
CA LEU A 362 9.56 -63.19 33.33
C LEU A 362 10.20 -64.57 33.09
N ILE A 363 11.41 -64.60 32.52
CA ILE A 363 12.17 -65.85 32.31
C ILE A 363 12.56 -66.47 33.65
N PHE A 364 13.01 -65.67 34.62
CA PHE A 364 13.34 -66.14 35.96
C PHE A 364 12.12 -66.77 36.66
N ASN A 365 10.98 -66.08 36.65
CA ASN A 365 9.76 -66.53 37.30
C ASN A 365 9.19 -67.82 36.66
N THR A 366 9.35 -67.98 35.34
CA THR A 366 8.96 -69.20 34.63
C THR A 366 9.91 -70.37 34.87
N ALA A 367 11.23 -70.14 34.85
CA ALA A 367 12.24 -71.17 35.06
C ALA A 367 12.24 -71.73 36.49
N PHE A 368 12.06 -70.85 37.50
CA PHE A 368 12.08 -71.22 38.91
C PHE A 368 10.67 -71.42 39.50
N ARG A 369 9.63 -71.62 38.68
CA ARG A 369 8.23 -71.76 39.11
C ARG A 369 7.97 -72.82 40.18
N HIS A 370 8.84 -73.83 40.27
CA HIS A 370 8.72 -74.95 41.23
C HIS A 370 9.54 -74.73 42.51
N ALA A 371 10.36 -73.67 42.58
CA ALA A 371 11.05 -73.30 43.80
C ALA A 371 10.04 -72.79 44.84
N ARG A 372 10.14 -73.27 46.09
CA ARG A 372 9.15 -73.01 47.15
C ARG A 372 8.80 -71.53 47.33
N CYS A 373 9.78 -70.65 47.30
CA CYS A 373 9.57 -69.20 47.47
C CYS A 373 8.80 -68.57 46.29
N VAL A 374 9.04 -69.02 45.06
CA VAL A 374 8.39 -68.52 43.84
C VAL A 374 7.00 -69.12 43.67
N ALA A 375 6.82 -70.38 44.06
CA ALA A 375 5.52 -71.04 44.03
C ALA A 375 4.51 -70.40 45.00
N LEU A 376 4.98 -69.92 46.17
CA LEU A 376 4.16 -69.23 47.16
C LEU A 376 3.76 -67.80 46.75
N SER A 377 4.46 -67.17 45.80
CA SER A 377 4.20 -65.80 45.36
C SER A 377 3.26 -65.69 44.15
N HIS A 378 2.49 -66.75 43.84
CA HIS A 378 1.58 -66.83 42.70
C HIS A 378 2.26 -66.44 41.36
N PRO A 379 3.12 -67.32 40.81
CA PRO A 379 4.00 -66.97 39.69
C PRO A 379 3.24 -66.58 38.41
N MET A 380 2.01 -67.08 38.21
CA MET A 380 1.17 -66.72 37.07
C MET A 380 0.68 -65.26 37.13
N CYS A 381 0.32 -64.77 38.31
CA CYS A 381 -0.09 -63.39 38.57
C CYS A 381 1.07 -62.43 38.25
N ASN A 382 2.24 -62.69 38.83
CA ASN A 382 3.46 -61.91 38.57
C ASN A 382 3.86 -61.89 37.09
N ASN A 383 3.67 -62.99 36.35
CA ASN A 383 3.93 -63.03 34.90
C ASN A 383 2.96 -62.14 34.12
N ILE A 384 1.68 -62.12 34.48
CA ILE A 384 0.65 -61.26 33.88
C ILE A 384 0.98 -59.79 34.16
N MET A 385 1.35 -59.44 35.39
CA MET A 385 1.80 -58.09 35.75
C MET A 385 3.01 -57.66 34.92
N LEU A 386 4.04 -58.50 34.76
CA LEU A 386 5.22 -58.20 33.95
C LEU A 386 4.88 -57.95 32.47
N ILE A 387 3.91 -58.69 31.90
CA ILE A 387 3.41 -58.45 30.54
C ILE A 387 2.73 -57.07 30.44
N GLY A 388 1.95 -56.68 31.45
CA GLY A 388 1.33 -55.35 31.54
C GLY A 388 2.38 -54.23 31.58
N ILE A 389 3.44 -54.39 32.36
CA ILE A 389 4.57 -53.45 32.44
C ILE A 389 5.25 -53.30 31.07
N ILE A 390 5.53 -54.41 30.38
CA ILE A 390 6.16 -54.38 29.04
C ILE A 390 5.26 -53.61 28.05
N SER A 391 3.95 -53.83 28.06
CA SER A 391 2.99 -53.11 27.22
C SER A 391 3.03 -51.59 27.45
N CYS A 392 3.04 -51.16 28.72
CA CYS A 392 3.12 -49.74 29.06
C CYS A 392 4.46 -49.10 28.66
N LEU A 393 5.58 -49.80 28.84
CA LEU A 393 6.91 -49.31 28.44
C LEU A 393 7.05 -49.24 26.91
N LEU A 394 6.47 -50.18 26.16
CA LEU A 394 6.39 -50.10 24.70
C LEU A 394 5.58 -48.88 24.25
N CYS A 395 4.47 -48.57 24.93
CA CYS A 395 3.71 -47.35 24.66
C CYS A 395 4.54 -46.08 24.91
N ALA A 396 5.36 -46.05 25.96
CA ALA A 396 6.24 -44.91 26.25
C ALA A 396 7.24 -44.63 25.11
N CYS A 397 7.81 -45.68 24.51
CA CYS A 397 8.65 -45.55 23.31
C CYS A 397 7.85 -45.00 22.12
N LEU A 398 6.64 -45.51 21.90
CA LEU A 398 5.81 -45.07 20.77
C LEU A 398 5.29 -43.64 20.93
N LEU A 399 5.11 -43.11 22.15
CA LEU A 399 4.61 -41.75 22.39
C LEU A 399 5.54 -40.66 21.85
N GLY A 400 6.85 -40.91 21.76
CA GLY A 400 7.82 -39.94 21.24
C GLY A 400 7.93 -39.89 19.72
N VAL A 401 7.28 -40.82 19.00
CA VAL A 401 7.31 -40.90 17.53
C VAL A 401 6.32 -39.88 16.93
N ASP A 402 6.78 -38.70 16.57
CA ASP A 402 5.92 -37.64 16.02
C ASP A 402 6.02 -37.54 14.49
N GLY A 403 5.47 -36.45 13.94
CA GLY A 403 5.50 -36.15 12.51
C GLY A 403 6.89 -35.91 11.92
N GLN A 404 7.98 -36.00 12.69
CA GLN A 404 9.33 -36.09 12.14
C GLN A 404 9.60 -37.44 11.46
N PHE A 405 9.02 -38.51 12.01
CA PHE A 405 9.34 -39.89 11.63
C PHE A 405 8.24 -40.55 10.81
N VAL A 406 7.03 -40.00 10.88
CA VAL A 406 5.81 -40.65 10.40
C VAL A 406 4.93 -39.62 9.69
N ASP A 407 4.29 -40.04 8.60
CA ASP A 407 3.31 -39.26 7.85
C ASP A 407 1.95 -39.18 8.57
N GLU A 408 1.05 -38.30 8.10
CA GLU A 408 -0.22 -38.01 8.77
C GLU A 408 -1.16 -39.22 8.86
N GLU A 409 -1.15 -40.10 7.86
CA GLU A 409 -1.98 -41.31 7.83
C GLU A 409 -1.47 -42.35 8.84
N THR A 410 -0.18 -42.67 8.78
CA THR A 410 0.45 -43.61 9.72
C THR A 410 0.42 -43.08 11.16
N PHE A 411 0.48 -41.75 11.37
CA PHE A 411 0.36 -41.14 12.70
C PHE A 411 -1.02 -41.38 13.33
N THR A 412 -2.08 -41.43 12.52
CA THR A 412 -3.44 -41.73 12.99
C THR A 412 -3.54 -43.16 13.52
N HIS A 413 -2.98 -44.12 12.79
CA HIS A 413 -2.89 -45.52 13.26
C HIS A 413 -2.03 -45.64 14.51
N LEU A 414 -0.90 -44.94 14.55
CA LEU A 414 0.00 -44.92 15.71
C LEU A 414 -0.70 -44.39 16.97
N CYS A 415 -1.56 -43.37 16.85
CA CYS A 415 -2.39 -42.87 17.96
C CYS A 415 -3.34 -43.93 18.51
N GLN A 416 -3.96 -44.74 17.66
CA GLN A 416 -4.80 -45.85 18.09
C GLN A 416 -3.98 -46.93 18.81
N VAL A 417 -2.83 -47.31 18.26
CA VAL A 417 -1.93 -48.31 18.85
C VAL A 417 -1.46 -47.86 20.24
N ARG A 418 -1.09 -46.58 20.42
CA ARG A 418 -0.73 -46.00 21.72
C ARG A 418 -1.86 -46.15 22.74
N ALA A 419 -3.09 -45.78 22.35
CA ALA A 419 -4.25 -45.88 23.23
C ALA A 419 -4.53 -47.32 23.66
N TRP A 420 -4.46 -48.27 22.72
CA TRP A 420 -4.63 -49.70 23.01
C TRP A 420 -3.55 -50.25 23.94
N LEU A 421 -2.27 -49.98 23.65
CA LEU A 421 -1.16 -50.49 24.46
C LEU A 421 -1.19 -49.98 25.90
N LEU A 422 -1.53 -48.69 26.09
CA LEU A 422 -1.64 -48.08 27.41
C LEU A 422 -2.84 -48.61 28.18
N THR A 423 -4.02 -48.68 27.56
CA THR A 423 -5.26 -49.12 28.22
C THR A 423 -5.20 -50.60 28.60
N VAL A 424 -4.78 -51.47 27.67
CA VAL A 424 -4.63 -52.90 27.93
C VAL A 424 -3.53 -53.16 28.96
N GLY A 425 -2.38 -52.48 28.84
CA GLY A 425 -1.28 -52.62 29.79
C GLY A 425 -1.67 -52.25 31.22
N LEU A 426 -2.39 -51.12 31.40
CA LEU A 426 -2.88 -50.69 32.71
C LEU A 426 -3.97 -51.61 33.25
N LEU A 427 -4.93 -52.06 32.44
CA LEU A 427 -5.97 -52.99 32.91
C LEU A 427 -5.36 -54.29 33.44
N ILE A 428 -4.36 -54.83 32.74
CA ILE A 428 -3.64 -56.03 33.15
C ILE A 428 -2.94 -55.80 34.50
N LEU A 429 -2.20 -54.70 34.63
CA LEU A 429 -1.51 -54.32 35.87
C LEU A 429 -2.46 -54.22 37.07
N TRP A 430 -3.56 -53.48 36.92
CA TRP A 430 -4.50 -53.25 38.01
C TRP A 430 -5.33 -54.49 38.38
N SER A 431 -5.67 -55.33 37.40
CA SER A 431 -6.41 -56.57 37.65
C SER A 431 -5.65 -57.57 38.54
N ASP A 432 -4.32 -57.54 38.49
CA ASP A 432 -3.47 -58.42 39.29
C ASP A 432 -3.30 -57.89 40.73
N VAL A 433 -3.08 -56.59 40.87
CA VAL A 433 -2.97 -55.93 42.18
C VAL A 433 -4.24 -56.14 43.02
N PHE A 434 -5.43 -55.98 42.41
CA PHE A 434 -6.70 -56.18 43.11
C PHE A 434 -6.95 -57.64 43.52
N LYS A 435 -6.62 -58.61 42.66
CA LYS A 435 -6.78 -60.04 43.00
C LYS A 435 -5.88 -60.45 44.15
N ASN A 436 -4.66 -59.92 44.22
CA ASN A 436 -3.74 -60.21 45.32
C ASN A 436 -4.22 -59.57 46.64
N LEU A 437 -4.83 -58.39 46.60
CA LEU A 437 -5.41 -57.71 47.77
C LEU A 437 -6.65 -58.42 48.35
N GLU A 438 -7.46 -59.10 47.53
CA GLU A 438 -8.60 -59.90 48.01
C GLU A 438 -8.20 -61.28 48.56
N SER A 439 -6.98 -61.74 48.26
CA SER A 439 -6.46 -63.05 48.68
C SER A 439 -5.66 -63.05 50.00
N SER A 440 -5.37 -61.85 50.53
CA SER A 440 -4.74 -61.60 51.83
C SER A 440 -5.78 -61.24 52.88
#